data_AF-T0RBW7-F1
#
_entry.id   AF-T0RBW7-F1
#
_cell.length_a   1.000
_cell.length_b   1.000
_cell.length_c   1.000
_cell.angle_alpha   90.00
_cell.angle_beta   90.00
_cell.angle_gamma   90.00
#
_symmetry.space_group_name_H-M   'P 1'
#
loop_
_entity.id
_entity.type
_entity.pdbx_description
1 polymer ?
#
loop_
_entity_poly.entity_id
_entity_poly.type
_entity_poly.pdbx_seq_one_letter_code
_entity_poly.pdbx_strand_id
1 'polypeptide(L)'
;MHHMFGYLNDGKGPAVVLGEFGGLYTQDLHPKKTTQRCSEYTIKTMVSESYAGGYMWCLNPESAYQYNPMDTPGNYIEGLLNKDWRSVNAPFLKAMNGMDAFPDLKMTPCFPTDP
;
A
#
# COMPACT_ATOMS: atom_id res chain seq x y z
N MET A 1 18.00 1.91 -3.86
CA MET A 1 17.20 0.82 -4.45
C MET A 1 17.91 -0.53 -4.39
N HIS A 2 19.23 -0.62 -4.60
CA HIS A 2 19.97 -1.91 -4.57
C HIS A 2 20.25 -2.50 -3.17
N HIS A 3 19.59 -2.03 -2.12
CA HIS A 3 19.69 -2.62 -0.79
C HIS A 3 18.53 -3.61 -0.57
N MET A 4 18.76 -4.66 0.21
CA MET A 4 17.80 -5.76 0.42
C MET A 4 17.38 -6.43 -0.90
N PHE A 5 16.12 -6.34 -1.30
CA PHE A 5 15.57 -7.06 -2.46
C PHE A 5 15.42 -6.19 -3.71
N GLY A 6 15.64 -4.87 -3.64
CA GLY A 6 15.38 -3.99 -4.79
C GLY A 6 16.31 -4.22 -5.98
N TYR A 7 17.50 -4.80 -5.78
CA TYR A 7 18.41 -5.18 -6.87
C TYR A 7 17.81 -6.22 -7.82
N LEU A 8 16.78 -6.95 -7.39
CA LEU A 8 16.09 -7.94 -8.23
C LEU A 8 15.37 -7.29 -9.42
N ASN A 9 15.15 -5.96 -9.39
CA ASN A 9 14.52 -5.21 -10.48
C ASN A 9 15.52 -4.64 -11.52
N ASP A 10 16.83 -4.70 -11.29
CA ASP A 10 17.84 -4.08 -12.19
C ASP A 10 17.99 -4.84 -13.52
N GLY A 11 17.69 -6.14 -13.50
CA GLY A 11 17.56 -6.97 -14.69
C GLY A 11 16.09 -7.31 -14.87
N LYS A 12 15.62 -7.41 -16.12
CA LYS A 12 14.28 -7.94 -16.48
C LYS A 12 14.17 -9.45 -16.14
N GLY A 13 14.49 -9.82 -14.92
CA GLY A 13 14.46 -11.16 -14.37
C GLY A 13 13.06 -11.51 -13.87
N PRO A 14 12.93 -12.15 -12.69
CA PRO A 14 11.62 -12.51 -12.16
C PRO A 14 10.79 -11.25 -11.84
N ALA A 15 9.47 -11.38 -11.95
CA ALA A 15 8.56 -10.35 -11.50
C ALA A 15 8.70 -10.14 -9.98
N VAL A 16 8.96 -8.90 -9.56
CA VAL A 16 9.02 -8.53 -8.14
C VAL A 16 7.69 -7.91 -7.75
N VAL A 17 7.01 -8.54 -6.78
CA VAL A 17 5.75 -8.06 -6.20
C VAL A 17 5.95 -7.85 -4.71
N LEU A 18 5.59 -6.67 -4.19
CA LEU A 18 5.63 -6.45 -2.75
C LEU A 18 4.50 -7.24 -2.08
N GLY A 19 4.86 -8.22 -1.25
CA GLY A 19 3.88 -9.03 -0.52
C GLY A 19 3.01 -8.19 0.43
N GLU A 20 3.60 -7.17 1.05
CA GLU A 20 2.91 -6.22 1.91
C GLU A 20 3.58 -4.84 1.82
N PHE A 21 2.78 -3.78 1.81
CA PHE A 21 3.26 -2.42 2.04
C PHE A 21 2.15 -1.56 2.66
N GLY A 22 2.52 -0.45 3.31
CA GLY A 22 1.57 0.47 3.94
C GLY A 22 1.80 0.58 5.44
N GLY A 23 0.79 1.07 6.14
CA GLY A 23 0.87 1.42 7.56
C GLY A 23 -0.32 2.28 7.98
N LEU A 24 -0.22 2.87 9.17
CA LEU A 24 -1.15 3.92 9.59
C LEU A 24 -1.11 5.09 8.60
N TYR A 25 -2.23 5.38 7.96
CA TYR A 25 -2.39 6.46 7.00
C TYR A 25 -3.08 7.64 7.68
N THR A 26 -4.40 7.61 7.85
CA THR A 26 -5.13 8.71 8.51
C THR A 26 -4.82 8.83 9.99
N GLN A 27 -4.44 7.73 10.64
CA GLN A 27 -4.07 7.69 12.04
C GLN A 27 -2.58 8.03 12.28
N ASP A 28 -1.81 8.38 11.25
CA ASP A 28 -0.40 8.73 11.41
C ASP A 28 -0.21 9.96 12.31
N LEU A 29 0.37 9.77 13.50
CA LEU A 29 0.61 10.81 14.48
C LEU A 29 1.99 11.45 14.37
N HIS A 30 2.83 11.03 13.41
CA HIS A 30 4.10 11.70 13.18
C HIS A 30 3.84 13.17 12.79
N PRO A 31 4.60 14.15 13.34
CA PRO A 31 4.38 15.57 13.07
C PRO A 31 4.36 15.92 11.58
N LYS A 32 5.12 15.15 10.79
CA LYS A 32 5.20 15.31 9.35
C LYS A 32 4.43 14.24 8.58
N LYS A 33 3.59 13.40 9.17
CA LYS A 33 2.89 12.31 8.45
C LYS A 33 3.86 11.35 7.74
N THR A 34 4.85 10.86 8.47
CA THR A 34 5.93 10.03 7.93
C THR A 34 5.42 8.73 7.32
N THR A 35 4.51 8.03 7.99
CA THR A 35 3.94 6.77 7.50
C THR A 35 3.09 6.97 6.25
N GLN A 36 2.30 8.06 6.18
CA GLN A 36 1.57 8.43 4.96
C GLN A 36 2.52 8.63 3.78
N ARG A 37 3.55 9.46 3.97
CA ARG A 37 4.55 9.70 2.93
C ARG A 37 5.32 8.46 2.53
N CYS A 38 5.70 7.61 3.48
CA CYS A 38 6.38 6.36 3.17
C CYS A 38 5.50 5.48 2.27
N SER A 39 4.20 5.37 2.54
CA SER A 39 3.26 4.62 1.69
C SER A 39 3.21 5.18 0.26
N GLU A 40 3.10 6.50 0.12
CA GLU A 40 3.10 7.17 -1.18
C GLU A 40 4.43 7.04 -1.94
N TYR A 41 5.57 7.17 -1.24
CA TYR A 41 6.88 6.99 -1.85
C TYR A 41 7.14 5.54 -2.23
N THR A 42 6.66 4.56 -1.46
CA THR A 42 6.72 3.15 -1.85
C THR A 42 5.97 2.92 -3.15
N ILE A 43 4.76 3.47 -3.32
CA ILE A 43 4.02 3.39 -4.59
C ILE A 43 4.78 4.04 -5.73
N LYS A 44 5.29 5.26 -5.53
CA LYS A 44 6.09 5.97 -6.55
C LYS A 44 7.30 5.16 -6.98
N THR A 45 8.01 4.58 -6.02
CA THR A 45 9.17 3.71 -6.27
C THR A 45 8.75 2.45 -7.03
N MET A 46 7.66 1.79 -6.64
CA MET A 46 7.19 0.60 -7.35
C MET A 46 6.93 0.91 -8.83
N VAL A 47 6.29 2.05 -9.13
CA VAL A 47 6.02 2.48 -10.50
C VAL A 47 7.31 2.86 -11.23
N SER A 48 8.16 3.71 -10.64
CA SER A 48 9.36 4.22 -11.31
C SER A 48 10.39 3.14 -11.58
N GLU A 49 10.48 2.14 -10.70
CA GLU A 49 11.46 1.07 -10.78
C GLU A 49 10.91 -0.16 -11.49
N SER A 50 9.68 -0.12 -12.03
CA SER A 50 9.05 -1.23 -12.78
C SER A 50 8.81 -2.50 -11.94
N TYR A 51 8.38 -2.35 -10.69
CA TYR A 51 7.83 -3.48 -9.94
C TYR A 51 6.57 -4.00 -10.63
N ALA A 52 6.29 -5.30 -10.50
CA ALA A 52 5.09 -5.90 -11.07
C ALA A 52 3.81 -5.55 -10.27
N GLY A 53 3.96 -5.02 -9.06
CA GLY A 53 2.86 -4.55 -8.22
C GLY A 53 3.13 -4.76 -6.73
N GLY A 54 2.08 -4.70 -5.94
CA GLY A 54 2.13 -5.02 -4.51
C GLY A 54 0.76 -5.10 -3.87
N TYR A 55 0.70 -5.69 -2.68
CA TYR A 55 -0.53 -5.75 -1.88
C TYR A 55 -0.41 -4.78 -0.71
N MET A 56 -1.32 -3.80 -0.67
CA MET A 56 -1.39 -2.88 0.46
C MET A 56 -1.91 -3.66 1.69
N TRP A 57 -1.12 -3.65 2.75
CA TRP A 57 -1.50 -4.18 4.05
C TRP A 57 -2.17 -3.05 4.87
N CYS A 58 -3.46 -3.15 5.18
CA CYS A 58 -4.38 -4.20 4.75
C CYS A 58 -5.80 -3.73 4.54
N LEU A 59 -6.62 -4.63 4.01
CA LEU A 59 -8.07 -4.47 3.95
C LEU A 59 -8.70 -4.40 5.35
N ASN A 60 -8.25 -5.26 6.27
CA ASN A 60 -8.81 -5.44 7.61
C ASN A 60 -8.71 -4.18 8.48
N PRO A 61 -9.82 -3.68 9.07
CA PRO A 61 -9.81 -2.48 9.92
C PRO A 61 -9.10 -2.66 11.27
N GLU A 62 -8.90 -3.90 11.72
CA GLU A 62 -8.34 -4.25 13.03
C GLU A 62 -6.83 -4.52 13.02
N SER A 63 -6.14 -4.30 11.89
CA SER A 63 -4.68 -4.43 11.85
C SER A 63 -4.01 -3.49 12.82
N ALA A 64 -3.16 -4.06 13.69
CA ALA A 64 -2.60 -3.38 14.84
C ALA A 64 -1.12 -3.02 14.67
N TYR A 65 -0.79 -1.81 15.10
CA TYR A 65 0.55 -1.25 15.15
C TYR A 65 0.88 -0.89 16.60
N GLN A 66 2.08 -1.23 17.05
CA GLN A 66 2.47 -1.09 18.45
C GLN A 66 3.06 0.27 18.79
N TYR A 67 3.35 1.11 17.80
CA TYR A 67 4.02 2.40 17.96
C TYR A 67 3.44 3.47 17.03
N ASN A 68 3.11 4.64 17.57
CA ASN A 68 2.66 5.79 16.79
C ASN A 68 2.60 7.09 17.65
N PRO A 69 3.41 8.13 17.36
CA PRO A 69 4.55 8.09 16.45
C PRO A 69 5.71 7.28 17.05
N MET A 70 6.54 6.67 16.19
CA MET A 70 7.84 6.01 16.44
C MET A 70 8.11 5.41 17.83
N ASP A 71 8.31 6.24 18.86
CA ASP A 71 8.74 5.89 20.21
C ASP A 71 7.57 5.82 21.23
N THR A 72 6.36 6.12 20.79
CA THR A 72 5.16 6.13 21.63
C THR A 72 4.44 4.78 21.52
N PRO A 73 4.58 3.88 22.52
CA PRO A 73 3.94 2.58 22.50
C PRO A 73 2.42 2.71 22.65
N GLY A 74 1.67 1.78 22.07
CA GLY A 74 0.22 1.74 22.18
C GLY A 74 -0.40 0.62 21.35
N ASN A 75 -1.71 0.69 21.15
CA ASN A 75 -2.43 -0.18 20.22
C ASN A 75 -3.20 0.70 19.23
N TYR A 76 -2.61 0.90 18.07
CA TYR A 76 -3.17 1.72 17.00
C TYR A 76 -3.68 0.80 15.91
N ILE A 77 -4.95 0.97 15.51
CA ILE A 77 -5.55 0.13 14.48
C ILE A 77 -6.00 0.97 13.29
N GLU A 78 -5.66 0.50 12.10
CA GLU A 78 -6.13 1.07 10.85
C GLU A 78 -6.06 0.00 9.75
N GLY A 79 -7.04 0.05 8.86
CA GLY A 79 -7.03 -0.64 7.58
C GLY A 79 -7.66 0.23 6.50
N LEU A 80 -7.80 -0.33 5.31
CA LEU A 80 -8.51 0.31 4.22
C LEU A 80 -10.02 0.34 4.47
N LEU A 81 -10.59 -0.70 5.07
CA LEU A 81 -11.96 -0.64 5.56
C LEU A 81 -11.99 0.08 6.92
N ASN A 82 -13.13 0.70 7.20
CA ASN A 82 -13.47 1.15 8.54
C ASN A 82 -13.98 -0.04 9.37
N LYS A 83 -14.08 0.15 10.69
CA LYS A 83 -14.47 -0.90 11.66
C LYS A 83 -15.85 -1.52 11.42
N ASP A 84 -16.70 -0.87 10.63
CA ASP A 84 -17.99 -1.41 10.20
C ASP A 84 -17.88 -2.48 9.11
N TRP A 85 -16.67 -2.75 8.61
CA TRP A 85 -16.37 -3.69 7.53
C TRP A 85 -17.12 -3.39 6.21
N ARG A 86 -17.60 -2.16 6.06
CA ARG A 86 -18.49 -1.77 4.95
C ARG A 86 -18.06 -0.46 4.32
N SER A 87 -17.80 0.56 5.13
CA SER A 87 -17.31 1.84 4.64
C SER A 87 -15.79 1.80 4.50
N VAL A 88 -15.28 2.64 3.60
CA VAL A 88 -13.85 2.71 3.30
C VAL A 88 -13.22 3.93 3.96
N ASN A 89 -11.96 3.78 4.36
CA ASN A 89 -11.05 4.87 4.64
C ASN A 89 -10.70 5.58 3.32
N ALA A 90 -11.57 6.50 2.90
CA ALA A 90 -11.49 7.18 1.60
C ALA A 90 -10.14 7.88 1.34
N PRO A 91 -9.52 8.59 2.32
CA PRO A 91 -8.17 9.14 2.12
C PRO A 91 -7.13 8.07 1.82
N PHE A 92 -7.15 6.95 2.53
CA PHE A 92 -6.18 5.87 2.32
C PHE A 92 -6.42 5.18 0.96
N LEU A 93 -7.67 4.93 0.59
CA LEU A 93 -8.00 4.42 -0.75
C LEU A 93 -7.49 5.36 -1.85
N LYS A 94 -7.73 6.66 -1.71
CA LYS A 94 -7.28 7.66 -2.70
C LYS A 94 -5.76 7.67 -2.87
N ALA A 95 -5.00 7.41 -1.81
CA ALA A 95 -3.55 7.30 -1.89
C ALA A 95 -3.10 6.11 -2.76
N MET A 96 -3.89 5.04 -2.79
CA MET A 96 -3.60 3.85 -3.61
C MET A 96 -3.78 4.08 -5.11
N ASN A 97 -4.49 5.14 -5.53
CA ASN A 97 -4.63 5.51 -6.94
C ASN A 97 -3.27 5.74 -7.64
N GLY A 98 -2.18 5.97 -6.89
CA GLY A 98 -0.84 6.01 -7.48
C GLY A 98 -0.45 4.71 -8.20
N MET A 99 -1.05 3.58 -7.82
CA MET A 99 -0.85 2.28 -8.48
C MET A 99 -1.54 2.21 -9.85
N ASP A 100 -2.49 3.11 -10.16
CA ASP A 100 -3.12 3.16 -11.50
C ASP A 100 -2.10 3.50 -12.61
N ALA A 101 -0.91 3.97 -12.22
CA ALA A 101 0.19 4.29 -13.13
C ALA A 101 1.07 3.09 -13.52
N PHE A 102 0.82 1.88 -12.99
CA PHE A 102 1.56 0.69 -13.43
C PHE A 102 1.33 0.43 -14.93
N PRO A 103 2.39 0.12 -15.70
CA PRO A 103 2.23 -0.25 -17.10
C PRO A 103 1.40 -1.53 -17.21
N ASP A 104 0.55 -1.59 -18.22
CA ASP A 104 -0.30 -2.74 -18.52
C ASP A 104 -1.32 -3.12 -17.42
N LEU A 105 -1.57 -2.25 -16.43
CA LEU A 105 -2.64 -2.45 -15.46
C LEU A 105 -3.98 -2.55 -16.19
N LYS A 106 -4.64 -3.69 -16.03
CA LYS A 106 -5.95 -3.98 -16.62
C LYS A 106 -6.85 -4.50 -15.53
N MET A 107 -8.08 -4.00 -15.52
CA MET A 107 -9.12 -4.59 -14.70
C MET A 107 -9.27 -6.06 -15.10
N THR A 108 -9.35 -6.95 -14.10
CA THR A 108 -9.71 -8.34 -14.33
C THR A 108 -11.00 -8.34 -15.13
N PRO A 109 -11.08 -9.02 -16.29
CA PRO A 109 -12.30 -9.03 -17.08
C PRO A 109 -13.45 -9.50 -16.20
N CYS A 110 -14.54 -8.73 -16.15
CA CYS A 110 -15.78 -9.22 -15.58
C CYS A 110 -16.17 -10.51 -16.31
N PHE A 111 -16.83 -11.44 -15.61
CA PHE A 111 -17.46 -12.56 -16.30
C PHE A 111 -18.30 -12.01 -17.45
N PRO A 112 -18.24 -12.58 -18.67
CA PRO A 112 -19.14 -12.17 -19.72
C PRO A 112 -20.57 -12.31 -19.20
N THR A 113 -21.28 -11.18 -19.13
CA THR A 113 -22.72 -11.20 -18.96
C THR A 113 -23.28 -11.57 -20.32
N ASP A 114 -23.35 -12.86 -20.63
CA ASP A 114 -24.17 -13.29 -21.77
C ASP A 114 -25.63 -12.89 -21.50
N PRO A 115 -26.36 -12.46 -22.55
CA PRO A 115 -27.71 -11.90 -22.45
C PRO A 115 -28.80 -12.90 -22.04
#